data_AF-A0A2R6FLH3-F1
#
_entry.id   AF-A0A2R6FLH3-F1
#
_cell.length_a   1.000
_cell.length_b   1.000
_cell.length_c   1.000
_cell.angle_alpha   90.00
_cell.angle_beta   90.00
_cell.angle_gamma   90.00
#
_symmetry.space_group_name_H-M   'P 1'
#
loop_
_entity.id
_entity.type
_entity.pdbx_description
1 polymer ?
#
loop_
_entity_poly.entity_id
_entity_poly.type
_entity_poly.pdbx_seq_one_letter_code
_entity_poly.pdbx_strand_id
1 'polypeptide(L)'
;MDLLTRPAELACRACGEQITDAGYLPAIEREAGYEPQADEAVCDDCGFNEVGMTGCAPELDDVVEPDGADVLLYVRWTDDGPTVVSAKE
;
A
#
# COMPACT_ATOMS: atom_id res chain seq x y z
N MET A 1 8.59 9.28 6.97
CA MET A 1 7.60 9.05 8.04
C MET A 1 7.36 7.56 8.17
N ASP A 2 6.98 7.10 9.35
CA ASP A 2 6.70 5.69 9.64
C ASP A 2 5.19 5.44 9.67
N LEU A 3 4.79 4.17 9.62
CA LEU A 3 3.41 3.76 9.83
C LEU A 3 3.03 3.95 11.31
N LEU A 4 1.92 4.63 11.56
CA LEU A 4 1.34 4.81 12.90
C LEU A 4 0.84 3.50 13.49
N THR A 5 0.36 2.60 12.62
CA THR A 5 -0.05 1.24 12.95
C THR A 5 0.58 0.29 11.97
N ARG A 6 1.13 -0.83 12.45
CA ARG A 6 1.69 -1.88 11.60
C ARG A 6 0.71 -3.05 11.57
N PRO A 7 -0.05 -3.23 10.48
CA PRO A 7 -0.89 -4.41 10.33
C PRO A 7 -0.01 -5.65 10.39
N ALA A 8 -0.43 -6.64 11.18
CA ALA A 8 0.27 -7.92 11.27
C ALA A 8 0.19 -8.68 9.93
N GLU A 9 -0.90 -8.50 9.20
CA GLU A 9 -1.22 -9.17 7.96
C GLU A 9 -1.90 -8.17 7.01
N LEU A 10 -1.61 -8.27 5.71
CA LEU A 10 -2.37 -7.59 4.65
C LEU A 10 -2.81 -8.60 3.61
N ALA A 11 -4.01 -8.38 3.07
CA ALA A 11 -4.53 -9.10 1.93
C ALA A 11 -4.66 -8.14 0.76
N CYS A 12 -4.29 -8.59 -0.44
CA CYS A 12 -4.49 -7.83 -1.65
C CYS A 12 -5.99 -7.69 -1.93
N ARG A 13 -6.48 -6.46 -2.04
CA ARG A 13 -7.88 -6.17 -2.39
C ARG A 13 -8.27 -6.73 -3.76
N ALA A 14 -7.32 -6.78 -4.71
CA ALA A 14 -7.58 -7.21 -6.07
C ALA A 14 -7.73 -8.74 -6.20
N CYS A 15 -6.80 -9.52 -5.64
CA CYS A 15 -6.78 -10.98 -5.80
C CYS A 15 -7.10 -11.78 -4.52
N GLY A 16 -7.14 -11.11 -3.36
CA GLY A 16 -7.36 -11.73 -2.05
C GLY A 16 -6.15 -12.44 -1.45
N GLU A 17 -5.01 -12.46 -2.15
CA GLU A 17 -3.80 -13.14 -1.67
C GLU A 17 -3.10 -12.35 -0.56
N GLN A 18 -2.48 -13.07 0.39
CA GLN A 18 -1.74 -12.45 1.49
C GLN A 18 -0.46 -11.78 0.96
N ILE A 19 -0.23 -10.53 1.36
CA ILE A 19 0.97 -9.79 1.02
C ILE A 19 2.07 -10.15 2.02
N THR A 20 3.06 -10.92 1.58
CA THR A 20 4.16 -11.40 2.44
C THR A 20 5.54 -10.89 2.07
N ASP A 21 5.72 -10.25 0.91
CA ASP A 21 7.01 -9.67 0.50
C ASP A 21 6.89 -8.15 0.27
N ALA A 22 6.15 -7.71 -0.74
CA ALA A 22 5.97 -6.30 -1.04
C ALA A 22 4.58 -5.98 -1.61
N GLY A 23 4.18 -4.73 -1.47
CA GLY A 23 2.92 -4.24 -1.99
C GLY A 23 2.74 -2.74 -1.84
N TYR A 24 1.61 -2.27 -2.34
CA TYR A 24 1.14 -0.90 -2.29
C TYR A 24 0.09 -0.77 -1.19
N LEU A 25 0.25 0.22 -0.33
CA LEU A 25 -0.58 0.46 0.84
C LEU A 25 -1.01 1.93 0.84
N PRO A 26 -2.28 2.21 0.51
CA PRO A 26 -2.83 3.54 0.67
C PRO A 26 -2.80 3.96 2.13
N ALA A 27 -2.52 5.23 2.39
CA ALA A 27 -2.50 5.78 3.73
C ALA A 27 -2.95 7.24 3.75
N ILE A 28 -3.48 7.66 4.90
CA ILE A 28 -3.76 9.06 5.18
C ILE A 28 -2.51 9.64 5.85
N GLU A 29 -2.00 10.77 5.35
CA GLU A 29 -0.85 11.42 5.96
C GLU A 29 -1.30 12.19 7.22
N ARG A 30 -0.63 11.93 8.35
CA ARG A 30 -0.84 12.63 9.61
C ARG A 30 0.46 13.26 10.07
N GLU A 31 0.36 14.27 10.95
CA GLU A 31 1.55 14.95 11.52
C GLU A 31 2.54 13.98 12.18
N ALA A 32 2.04 12.86 12.74
CA ALA A 32 2.85 11.86 13.43
C ALA A 32 3.37 10.72 12.52
N GLY A 33 2.87 10.61 11.29
CA GLY A 33 3.20 9.51 10.37
C GLY A 33 2.06 9.14 9.45
N TYR A 34 2.14 7.96 8.83
CA TYR A 34 1.11 7.47 7.93
C TYR A 34 0.10 6.57 8.64
N GLU A 35 -1.19 6.83 8.44
CA GLU A 35 -2.30 5.99 8.91
C GLU A 35 -2.71 5.04 7.77
N PRO A 36 -2.25 3.77 7.77
CA PRO A 36 -2.47 2.87 6.64
C PRO A 36 -3.92 2.37 6.54
N GLN A 37 -4.42 2.26 5.32
CA GLN A 37 -5.68 1.63 4.98
C GLN A 37 -5.46 0.18 4.56
N ALA A 38 -5.34 -0.70 5.55
CA ALA A 38 -5.01 -2.11 5.35
C ALA A 38 -5.96 -2.84 4.39
N ASP A 39 -7.25 -2.53 4.40
CA ASP A 39 -8.27 -3.15 3.54
C ASP A 39 -8.13 -2.77 2.05
N GLU A 40 -7.37 -1.71 1.76
CA GLU A 40 -7.13 -1.19 0.41
C GLU A 40 -5.74 -1.55 -0.13
N ALA A 41 -5.01 -2.43 0.57
CA ALA A 41 -3.69 -2.86 0.14
C ALA A 41 -3.73 -3.67 -1.15
N VAL A 42 -2.69 -3.55 -1.97
CA VAL A 42 -2.53 -4.27 -3.24
C VAL A 42 -1.15 -4.94 -3.27
N CYS A 43 -1.06 -6.21 -3.64
CA CYS A 43 0.25 -6.86 -3.77
C CYS A 43 1.04 -6.28 -4.95
N ASP A 44 2.36 -6.50 -4.96
CA ASP A 44 3.23 -6.02 -6.03
C ASP A 44 2.74 -6.44 -7.43
N ASP A 45 2.42 -7.73 -7.62
CA ASP A 45 1.95 -8.26 -8.91
C ASP A 45 0.65 -7.60 -9.41
N CYS A 46 -0.39 -7.49 -8.57
CA CYS A 46 -1.63 -6.83 -8.94
C CYS A 46 -1.40 -5.34 -9.17
N GLY A 47 -0.55 -4.71 -8.35
CA GLY A 47 -0.15 -3.31 -8.49
C GLY A 47 0.48 -3.04 -9.85
N PHE A 48 1.40 -3.89 -10.32
CA PHE A 48 2.07 -3.72 -11.60
C PHE A 48 1.22 -4.12 -12.81
N ASN A 49 0.32 -5.09 -12.68
CA ASN A 49 -0.36 -5.70 -13.83
C ASN A 49 -1.83 -5.30 -13.98
N GLU A 50 -2.59 -5.23 -12.89
CA GLU A 50 -4.04 -5.01 -12.89
C GLU A 50 -4.42 -3.58 -12.53
N VAL A 51 -3.72 -3.00 -11.55
CA VAL A 51 -4.04 -1.69 -10.99
C VAL A 51 -3.24 -0.59 -11.71
N GLY A 52 -1.95 -0.77 -11.86
CA GLY A 52 -1.10 0.14 -12.63
C GLY A 52 -1.26 -0.03 -14.14
N MET A 53 -0.60 0.84 -14.90
CA MET A 53 -0.57 0.75 -16.37
C MET A 53 0.38 -0.35 -16.84
N THR A 54 -0.08 -1.61 -16.86
CA THR A 54 0.59 -2.80 -17.43
C THR A 54 2.12 -2.71 -17.47
N GLY A 55 2.77 -3.03 -16.36
CA GLY A 55 4.22 -2.98 -16.20
C GLY A 55 4.76 -1.69 -15.57
N CYS A 56 3.88 -0.83 -15.07
CA CYS A 56 4.23 0.34 -14.26
C CYS A 56 3.62 0.21 -12.85
N ALA A 57 4.34 0.71 -11.85
CA ALA A 57 3.80 0.83 -10.49
C ALA A 57 2.53 1.70 -10.53
N PRO A 58 1.50 1.36 -9.74
CA PRO A 58 0.27 2.13 -9.66
C PRO A 58 0.52 3.50 -9.01
N GLU A 59 -0.31 4.46 -9.38
CA GLU A 59 -0.47 5.75 -8.72
C GLU A 59 -1.58 5.67 -7.66
N LEU A 60 -1.68 6.68 -6.80
CA LEU A 60 -2.67 6.71 -5.72
C LEU A 60 -4.10 6.58 -6.27
N ASP A 61 -4.42 7.33 -7.32
CA ASP A 61 -5.72 7.31 -8.00
C ASP A 61 -6.05 5.98 -8.68
N ASP A 62 -5.06 5.11 -8.91
CA ASP A 62 -5.30 3.76 -9.44
C ASP A 62 -5.82 2.81 -8.35
N VAL A 63 -5.44 3.03 -7.09
CA VAL A 63 -5.67 2.10 -5.97
C VAL A 63 -6.92 2.45 -5.16
N VAL A 64 -7.14 3.74 -4.92
CA VAL A 64 -8.27 4.23 -4.11
C VAL A 64 -9.04 5.32 -4.84
N GLU A 65 -10.30 5.50 -4.44
CA GLU A 65 -11.06 6.69 -4.84
C GLU A 65 -10.40 7.96 -4.27
N PRO A 66 -10.46 9.10 -4.98
CA PRO A 66 -9.65 10.30 -4.72
C PRO A 66 -9.86 11.01 -3.36
N ASP A 67 -10.78 10.51 -2.53
CA ASP A 67 -11.06 11.04 -1.18
C ASP A 67 -10.71 10.04 -0.06
N GLY A 68 -10.13 8.88 -0.41
CA GLY A 68 -9.86 7.78 0.52
C GLY A 68 -8.52 7.87 1.25
N ALA A 69 -7.45 8.22 0.54
CA ALA A 69 -6.09 8.30 1.07
C ALA A 69 -5.34 9.49 0.46
N ASP A 70 -4.33 9.99 1.17
CA ASP A 70 -3.52 11.13 0.71
C ASP A 70 -2.23 10.67 0.00
N VAL A 71 -1.80 9.44 0.25
CA VAL A 71 -0.51 8.92 -0.22
C VAL A 71 -0.58 7.41 -0.47
N LEU A 72 0.12 6.94 -1.50
CA LEU A 72 0.35 5.54 -1.79
C LEU A 72 1.74 5.13 -1.35
N LEU A 73 1.82 4.23 -0.38
CA LEU A 73 3.09 3.74 0.15
C LEU A 73 3.48 2.44 -0.56
N TYR A 74 4.71 2.36 -1.05
CA TYR A 74 5.32 1.08 -1.38
C TYR A 74 5.96 0.52 -0.10
N VAL A 75 5.46 -0.62 0.37
CA VAL A 75 5.90 -1.27 1.60
C VAL A 75 6.53 -2.61 1.33
N ARG A 76 7.46 -3.00 2.20
CA ARG A 76 8.06 -4.35 2.21
C ARG A 76 7.85 -5.00 3.58
N TRP A 77 7.47 -6.29 3.57
CA TRP A 77 7.35 -7.10 4.77
C TRP A 77 8.72 -7.47 5.31
N THR A 78 8.85 -7.35 6.64
CA THR A 78 10.01 -7.77 7.41
C THR A 78 9.51 -8.55 8.64
N ASP A 79 10.42 -9.14 9.42
CA ASP A 79 10.08 -9.80 10.68
C ASP A 79 9.34 -8.89 11.68
N ASP A 80 9.46 -7.56 11.56
CA ASP A 80 8.84 -6.55 12.43
C ASP A 80 7.57 -5.91 11.80
N GLY A 81 7.08 -6.50 10.69
CA GLY A 81 5.93 -6.04 9.92
C GLY A 81 6.28 -5.20 8.69
N PRO A 82 5.30 -4.49 8.09
CA PRO A 82 5.51 -3.66 6.91
C PRO A 82 6.38 -2.45 7.20
N THR A 83 7.38 -2.23 6.36
CA THR A 83 8.24 -1.05 6.37
C THR A 83 8.04 -0.24 5.10
N VAL A 84 7.92 1.08 5.22
CA VAL A 84 7.79 2.00 4.09
C VAL A 84 9.11 2.11 3.34
N VAL A 85 9.10 1.75 2.06
CA VAL A 85 10.24 1.86 1.15
C VAL A 85 10.14 3.13 0.31
N SER A 86 8.93 3.47 -0.15
CA SER A 86 8.67 4.67 -0.93
C SER A 86 7.26 5.19 -0.65
N ALA A 87 7.04 6.47 -0.89
CA ALA A 87 5.74 7.14 -0.77
C ALA A 87 5.51 7.95 -2.05
N LYS A 88 4.28 7.93 -2.55
CA LYS A 88 3.83 8.64 -3.75
C LYS A 88 2.56 9.40 -3.41
N GLU A 89 2.56 10.70 -3.67
CA GLU A 89 1.43 11.61 -3.51
C GLU A 89 0.71 11.77 -4.86
#